data_AF-A0AA97BP50-F1
#
_entry.id   AF-A0AA97BP50-F1
#
_cell.length_a   1.000
_cell.length_b   1.000
_cell.length_c   1.000
_cell.angle_alpha   90.00
_cell.angle_beta   90.00
_cell.angle_gamma   90.00
#
_symmetry.space_group_name_H-M   'P 1'
#
loop_
_entity.id
_entity.type
_entity.pdbx_description
1 polymer ?
#
loop_
_entity_poly.entity_id
_entity_poly.type
_entity_poly.pdbx_seq_one_letter_code
_entity_poly.pdbx_strand_id
1 'polypeptide(L)' 'MRKVVIKEQNNVVVAGVSGQMAGYRDKAGNSYTTLKWVSNDVDHAVQKTGVDESTRNWLVQYAAEVIAKEAK' A
#
# COMPACT_ATOMS: atom_id res chain seq x y z
N MET A 1 20.74 9.49 11.24
CA MET A 1 19.74 8.65 10.55
C MET A 1 18.37 8.83 11.19
N ARG A 2 17.32 9.17 10.43
CA ARG A 2 15.93 9.20 10.92
C ARG A 2 15.42 7.75 10.98
N LYS A 3 15.15 7.23 12.19
CA LYS A 3 14.65 5.86 12.40
C LYS A 3 13.15 5.83 12.09
N VAL A 4 12.79 5.26 10.94
CA VAL A 4 11.41 4.88 10.63
C VAL A 4 11.18 3.49 11.24
N VAL A 5 10.04 3.29 11.91
CA VAL A 5 9.65 1.99 12.45
C VAL A 5 8.58 1.39 11.56
N ILE A 6 8.81 0.16 11.08
CA ILE A 6 7.78 -0.64 10.42
C ILE A 6 6.81 -1.12 11.51
N LYS A 7 5.53 -0.75 11.38
CA LYS A 7 4.47 -1.13 12.31
C LYS A 7 3.80 -2.44 11.92
N GLU A 8 3.60 -2.63 10.62
CA GLU A 8 3.03 -3.85 10.05
C GLU A 8 3.60 -4.04 8.64
N GLN A 9 3.75 -5.30 8.23
CA GLN A 9 4.09 -5.66 6.86
C GLN A 9 3.31 -6.92 6.50
N ASN A 10 2.47 -6.81 5.47
CA ASN A 10 1.58 -7.88 5.04
C ASN A 10 1.74 -8.08 3.53
N ASN A 11 1.79 -9.34 3.10
CA ASN A 11 1.54 -9.67 1.71
C ASN A 11 0.02 -9.54 1.48
N VAL A 12 -0.36 -8.94 0.37
CA VAL A 12 -1.76 -8.74 0.01
C VAL A 12 -2.00 -9.25 -1.40
N VAL A 13 -3.23 -9.68 -1.69
CA VAL A 13 -3.67 -10.00 -3.03
C VAL A 13 -4.83 -9.07 -3.35
N VAL A 14 -4.69 -8.28 -4.42
CA VAL A 14 -5.68 -7.31 -4.87
C VAL A 14 -6.10 -7.70 -6.29
N ALA A 15 -7.37 -8.05 -6.48
CA ALA A 15 -7.90 -8.47 -7.79
C ALA A 15 -7.05 -9.57 -8.48
N GLY A 16 -6.51 -10.52 -7.71
CA GLY A 16 -5.65 -11.59 -8.22
C GLY A 16 -4.17 -11.22 -8.39
N VAL A 17 -3.80 -9.96 -8.19
CA VAL A 17 -2.42 -9.46 -8.26
C VAL A 17 -1.79 -9.46 -6.87
N SER A 18 -0.58 -10.00 -6.75
CA SER A 18 0.18 -10.01 -5.49
C SER A 18 0.84 -8.66 -5.23
N GLY A 19 0.83 -8.23 -3.97
CA GLY A 19 1.45 -7.00 -3.52
C GLY A 19 1.96 -7.06 -2.09
N GLN A 20 2.64 -6.01 -1.67
CA GLN A 20 3.19 -5.84 -0.33
C GLN A 20 2.68 -4.53 0.26
N MET A 21 2.07 -4.63 1.44
CA MET A 21 1.61 -3.49 2.22
C MET A 21 2.48 -3.33 3.46
N ALA A 22 2.92 -2.11 3.74
CA ALA A 22 3.70 -1.80 4.92
C ALA A 22 3.22 -0.49 5.58
N GLY A 23 2.90 -0.57 6.87
CA GLY A 23 2.58 0.58 7.71
C GLY A 23 3.82 1.07 8.44
N TYR A 24 4.01 2.37 8.53
CA TYR A 24 5.15 3.01 9.15
C TYR A 24 4.72 4.11 10.11
N ARG A 25 5.54 4.34 11.13
CA ARG A 25 5.45 5.55 11.98
C ARG A 25 6.83 6.18 12.10
N ASP A 26 6.89 7.49 11.87
CA ASP A 26 8.11 8.27 12.05
C ASP A 26 8.26 8.78 13.50
N LYS A 27 9.40 9.41 13.80
CA LYS A 27 9.67 9.99 15.14
C LYS A 27 8.82 11.22 15.46
N ALA A 28 8.28 11.91 14.46
CA ALA A 28 7.39 13.05 14.66
C ALA A 28 5.95 12.61 14.99
N GLY A 29 5.68 11.30 14.97
CA GLY A 29 4.36 10.74 15.25
C GLY A 29 3.50 10.57 14.00
N ASN A 30 4.01 10.97 12.82
CA ASN A 30 3.29 10.77 11.57
C ASN A 30 3.26 9.29 11.22
N SER A 31 2.12 8.84 10.72
CA SER A 31 1.93 7.47 10.25
C SER A 31 1.56 7.47 8.78
N TYR A 32 2.03 6.45 8.07
CA TYR A 32 1.71 6.24 6.67
C TYR A 32 1.76 4.77 6.31
N THR A 33 0.91 4.36 5.37
CA THR A 33 0.90 3.02 4.80
C THR A 33 1.26 3.11 3.33
N THR A 34 2.15 2.22 2.89
CA THR A 34 2.55 2.05 1.50
C THR A 34 2.02 0.72 1.00
N LEU A 35 1.45 0.71 -0.21
CA LEU A 35 1.10 -0.50 -0.95
C LEU A 35 1.91 -0.51 -2.26
N LYS A 36 2.56 -1.64 -2.54
CA LYS A 36 3.30 -1.91 -3.77
C LYS A 36 2.77 -3.16 -4.44
N TRP A 37 2.64 -3.16 -5.75
CA TRP A 37 2.22 -4.32 -6.55
C TRP A 37 2.78 -4.21 -7.96
N VAL A 38 2.72 -5.30 -8.71
CA VAL A 38 3.11 -5.34 -10.13
C VAL A 38 1.92 -5.84 -10.94
N SER A 39 1.43 -5.04 -11.89
CA SER A 39 0.36 -5.41 -12.81
C SER A 39 0.73 -5.00 -14.24
N ASN A 40 0.40 -5.85 -15.22
CA ASN A 40 0.72 -5.62 -16.64
C ASN A 40 2.19 -5.21 -16.89
N ASP A 41 3.14 -5.87 -16.23
CA ASP A 41 4.58 -5.58 -16.30
C ASP A 41 4.97 -4.14 -15.86
N VAL A 42 4.12 -3.50 -15.06
CA VAL A 42 4.35 -2.17 -14.47
C VAL A 42 4.44 -2.27 -12.95
N ASP A 43 5.48 -1.65 -12.39
CA ASP A 43 5.62 -1.49 -10.94
C ASP A 43 4.77 -0.32 -10.43
N HIS A 44 3.93 -0.59 -9.43
CA HIS A 44 3.13 0.42 -8.77
C HIS A 44 3.53 0.61 -7.30
N ALA A 45 3.45 1.86 -6.84
CA ALA A 45 3.61 2.21 -5.43
C ALA A 45 2.69 3.38 -5.07
N VAL A 46 1.84 3.19 -4.07
CA VAL A 46 1.00 4.27 -3.52
C VAL A 46 1.20 4.37 -2.01
N GLN A 47 1.21 5.61 -1.51
CA GLN A 47 1.34 5.92 -0.10
C GLN A 47 0.14 6.74 0.36
N LYS A 48 -0.36 6.44 1.56
CA LYS A 48 -1.41 7.21 2.22
C LYS A 48 -1.07 7.45 3.68
N THR A 49 -1.41 8.64 4.18
CA THR A 49 -1.29 8.98 5.60
C THR A 49 -2.24 8.13 6.43
N GLY A 50 -1.79 7.68 7.59
CA GLY A 50 -2.53 6.77 8.48
C GLY A 50 -1.98 5.34 8.45
N VAL A 51 -2.35 4.55 9.45
CA VAL A 51 -2.09 3.09 9.54
C VAL A 51 -3.34 2.34 10.01
N ASP A 52 -4.49 3.00 9.93
CA ASP A 52 -5.77 2.41 10.32
C ASP A 52 -6.37 1.57 9.19
N GLU A 53 -7.45 0.87 9.51
CA GLU A 53 -8.15 0.02 8.55
C GLU A 53 -8.72 0.82 7.37
N SER A 54 -9.19 2.05 7.60
CA SER A 54 -9.69 2.91 6.53
C SER A 54 -8.62 3.23 5.50
N THR A 55 -7.39 3.45 5.95
CA THR A 55 -6.21 3.71 5.11
C THR A 55 -5.89 2.49 4.26
N ARG A 56 -5.87 1.30 4.88
CA ARG A 56 -5.60 0.04 4.18
C ARG A 56 -6.69 -0.28 3.15
N ASN A 57 -7.96 -0.14 3.52
CA ASN A 57 -9.10 -0.40 2.64
C ASN A 57 -9.07 0.53 1.43
N TRP A 58 -8.77 1.82 1.63
CA TRP A 58 -8.61 2.76 0.54
C TRP A 58 -7.48 2.36 -0.42
N LEU A 59 -6.32 1.93 0.10
CA LEU A 59 -5.19 1.50 -0.73
C LEU A 59 -5.55 0.28 -1.58
N VAL A 60 -6.26 -0.69 -1.00
CA VAL A 60 -6.73 -1.89 -1.72
C VAL A 60 -7.74 -1.52 -2.79
N GLN A 61 -8.72 -0.66 -2.49
CA GLN A 61 -9.71 -0.18 -3.46
C GLN A 61 -9.04 0.56 -4.61
N TYR A 62 -8.11 1.46 -4.31
CA TYR A 62 -7.36 2.20 -5.33
C TYR A 62 -6.56 1.26 -6.25
N ALA A 63 -5.82 0.30 -5.69
CA ALA A 63 -5.09 -0.68 -6.48
C ALA A 63 -6.03 -1.54 -7.35
N ALA A 64 -7.18 -1.96 -6.82
CA ALA A 64 -8.18 -2.71 -7.57
C ALA A 64 -8.75 -1.89 -8.76
N GLU A 65 -9.01 -0.59 -8.57
CA GLU A 65 -9.46 0.30 -9.65
C GLU A 65 -8.40 0.48 -10.74
N VAL A 66 -7.12 0.58 -10.36
CA VAL A 66 -5.99 0.69 -11.31
C VAL A 66 -5.91 -0.60 -12.14
N ILE A 67 -5.86 -1.76 -11.48
CA ILE A 67 -5.81 -3.07 -12.14
C ILE A 67 -7.02 -3.27 -13.06
N ALA A 68 -8.22 -2.86 -12.62
CA ALA A 68 -9.43 -2.98 -13.44
C ALA A 68 -9.43 -2.07 -14.68
N LYS A 69 -8.72 -0.94 -14.64
CA LYS A 69 -8.53 -0.06 -15.81
C LYS A 69 -7.50 -0.61 -16.78
N GLU A 70 -6.47 -1.26 -16.25
CA GLU A 70 -5.41 -1.94 -17.01
C GLU A 70 -5.88 -3.20 -17.74
N ALA A 71 -6.94 -3.84 -17.26
CA ALA A 71 -7.55 -5.01 -17.89
C ALA A 71 -8.49 -4.69 -19.07
N LYS A 72 -8.72 -3.42 -19.39
CA LYS A 72 -9.57 -2.95 -20.50
C LYS A 72 -8.75 -2.56 -21.71
#